data_AF-A0A433QJ72-F1
#
_entry.id   AF-A0A433QJ72-F1
#
_cell.length_a   1.000
_cell.length_b   1.000
_cell.length_c   1.000
_cell.angle_alpha   90.00
_cell.angle_beta   90.00
_cell.angle_gamma   90.00
#
_symmetry.space_group_name_H-M   'P 1'
#
loop_
_entity.id
_entity.type
_entity.pdbx_description
1 polymer ?
#
loop_
_entity_poly.entity_id
_entity_poly.type
_entity_poly.pdbx_seq_one_letter_code
_entity_poly.pdbx_strand_id
1 'polypeptide(L)'
;MNSDGAATYLAMLISNPQTTNLQYGNYTKYLDPAVPAIIQYNIWQEFKLPIIVISSAFPVLIIVVLFARRRHKKGRNLAIISIILKLSDFILDSLFVVNHSHDIPDLTTPIMIFYVAPFAMNFLIAAWVVFEETLKNSNFMDWFLDNPKITGMFTVLAVTDVEILRALDSEIAGLKIFSATFSDKAIKRMFIASTLSFAFRDLPQLIIMSKYKISIVHYSLVPFLTLITSAALVLIGVITRVYRAISYFRQSAKTAALEDGGTNSVLSSASYDNERENN
;
A
#
# COMPACT_ATOMS: atom_id res chain seq x y z
N MET A 1 -34.20 16.16 -10.22
CA MET A 1 -34.57 15.93 -8.80
C MET A 1 -33.29 15.73 -8.02
N ASN A 2 -32.98 16.60 -7.04
CA ASN A 2 -31.86 16.37 -6.13
C ASN A 2 -32.15 15.14 -5.24
N SER A 3 -31.10 14.40 -4.87
CA SER A 3 -31.19 13.21 -4.00
C SER A 3 -31.97 13.49 -2.71
N ASP A 4 -31.80 14.69 -2.16
CA ASP A 4 -32.43 15.11 -0.91
C ASP A 4 -33.95 15.24 -1.04
N GLY A 5 -34.43 15.66 -2.22
CA GLY A 5 -35.86 15.72 -2.52
C GLY A 5 -36.48 14.33 -2.58
N ALA A 6 -35.84 13.39 -3.28
CA ALA A 6 -36.33 12.02 -3.40
C ALA A 6 -36.39 11.30 -2.04
N ALA A 7 -35.37 11.49 -1.20
CA ALA A 7 -35.33 10.91 0.15
C ALA A 7 -36.44 11.48 1.06
N THR A 8 -36.71 12.79 0.96
CA THR A 8 -37.80 13.44 1.70
C THR A 8 -39.17 12.92 1.28
N TYR A 9 -39.41 12.75 -0.02
CA TYR A 9 -40.66 12.15 -0.51
C TYR A 9 -40.81 10.69 -0.09
N LEU A 10 -39.72 9.91 -0.11
CA LEU A 10 -39.73 8.53 0.37
C LEU A 10 -40.07 8.47 1.86
N ALA A 11 -39.46 9.33 2.69
CA ALA A 11 -39.76 9.45 4.11
C ALA A 11 -41.26 9.77 4.33
N MET A 12 -41.79 10.72 3.57
CA MET A 12 -43.19 11.11 3.64
C MET A 12 -44.15 9.96 3.27
N LEU A 13 -43.79 9.14 2.27
CA LEU A 13 -44.57 7.96 1.88
C LEU A 13 -44.55 6.89 2.98
N ILE A 14 -43.39 6.64 3.60
CA ILE A 14 -43.22 5.64 4.66
C ILE A 14 -43.98 6.03 5.93
N SER A 15 -43.96 7.31 6.31
CA SER A 15 -44.69 7.80 7.48
C SER A 15 -46.21 7.83 7.31
N ASN A 16 -46.72 7.69 6.08
CA ASN A 16 -48.16 7.69 5.78
C ASN A 16 -48.57 6.40 5.04
N PRO A 17 -48.40 5.21 5.64
CA PRO A 17 -48.67 3.94 4.95
C PRO A 17 -50.16 3.78 4.58
N GLN A 18 -51.06 4.41 5.34
CA GLN A 18 -52.52 4.33 5.15
C GLN A 18 -52.98 5.03 3.86
N THR A 19 -52.24 6.02 3.39
CA THR A 19 -52.57 6.80 2.19
C THR A 19 -51.69 6.43 0.99
N THR A 20 -50.87 5.38 1.11
CA THR A 20 -49.95 4.95 0.06
C THR A 20 -50.12 3.47 -0.24
N ASN A 21 -49.70 3.06 -1.44
CA ASN A 21 -49.74 1.64 -1.82
C ASN A 21 -48.67 0.79 -1.12
N LEU A 22 -47.82 1.39 -0.26
CA LEU A 22 -46.75 0.69 0.45
C LEU A 22 -47.29 -0.41 1.38
N GLN A 23 -48.49 -0.23 1.95
CA GLN A 23 -49.11 -1.23 2.82
C GLN A 23 -49.53 -2.53 2.10
N TYR A 24 -49.63 -2.52 0.76
CA TYR A 24 -50.04 -3.68 -0.03
C TYR A 24 -48.87 -4.45 -0.67
N GLY A 25 -47.64 -3.93 -0.55
CA GLY A 25 -46.47 -4.57 -1.14
C GLY A 25 -45.95 -5.75 -0.31
N ASN A 26 -45.34 -6.72 -0.97
CA ASN A 26 -44.81 -7.94 -0.33
C ASN A 26 -43.75 -7.65 0.75
N TYR A 27 -42.98 -6.59 0.58
CA TYR A 27 -41.90 -6.19 1.51
C TYR A 27 -42.15 -4.83 2.17
N THR A 28 -42.81 -3.90 1.48
CA THR A 28 -43.02 -2.52 1.96
C THR A 28 -44.03 -2.41 3.09
N LYS A 29 -44.90 -3.41 3.27
CA LYS A 29 -45.86 -3.48 4.38
C LYS A 29 -45.20 -3.63 5.77
N TYR A 30 -43.92 -4.00 5.81
CA TYR A 30 -43.14 -4.16 7.04
C TYR A 30 -42.33 -2.91 7.39
N LEU A 31 -42.44 -1.83 6.60
CA LEU A 31 -41.77 -0.56 6.91
C LEU A 31 -42.44 0.07 8.13
N ASP A 32 -41.63 0.35 9.16
CA ASP A 32 -42.10 1.00 10.37
C ASP A 32 -42.26 2.52 10.14
N PRO A 33 -43.49 3.06 10.22
CA PRO A 33 -43.73 4.50 10.03
C PRO A 33 -43.12 5.37 11.13
N ALA A 34 -42.84 4.78 12.31
CA ALA A 34 -42.23 5.45 13.45
C ALA A 34 -40.71 5.58 13.32
N VAL A 35 -40.09 4.80 12.42
CA VAL A 35 -38.66 4.91 12.13
C VAL A 35 -38.47 5.95 11.02
N PRO A 36 -37.79 7.08 11.30
CA PRO A 36 -37.51 8.06 10.27
C PRO A 36 -36.69 7.41 9.16
N ALA A 37 -37.06 7.62 7.89
CA ALA A 37 -36.24 7.20 6.77
C ALA A 37 -34.90 7.92 6.89
N ILE A 38 -33.86 7.19 7.30
CA ILE A 38 -32.55 7.78 7.55
C ILE A 38 -31.96 8.12 6.18
N ILE A 39 -32.00 9.42 5.85
CA ILE A 39 -31.33 9.94 4.66
C ILE A 39 -29.84 9.72 4.91
N GLN A 40 -29.20 8.91 4.07
CA GLN A 40 -27.74 8.78 4.10
C GLN A 40 -27.17 10.17 3.82
N TYR A 41 -26.64 10.81 4.87
CA TYR A 41 -26.05 12.14 4.74
C TYR A 41 -24.93 12.06 3.70
N ASN A 42 -24.84 13.10 2.88
CA ASN A 42 -23.76 13.21 1.92
C ASN A 42 -22.44 13.19 2.69
N ILE A 43 -21.64 12.13 2.48
CA ILE A 43 -20.32 11.90 3.09
C ILE A 43 -19.46 13.17 3.01
N TRP A 44 -19.60 13.92 1.91
CA TRP A 44 -18.93 15.19 1.67
C TRP A 44 -19.34 16.32 2.60
N GLN A 45 -20.58 16.34 3.07
CA GLN A 45 -21.06 17.34 4.03
C GLN A 45 -20.71 16.97 5.46
N GLU A 46 -20.89 15.70 5.83
CA GLU A 46 -20.59 15.21 7.18
C GLU A 46 -19.09 15.28 7.49
N PHE A 47 -18.24 14.92 6.52
CA PHE A 47 -16.80 14.82 6.74
C PHE A 47 -15.97 15.92 6.06
N LYS A 48 -16.60 17.05 5.68
CA LYS A 48 -15.93 18.17 5.02
C LYS A 48 -14.69 18.65 5.76
N LEU A 49 -14.81 18.87 7.07
CA LEU A 49 -13.72 19.39 7.91
C LEU A 49 -12.54 18.40 8.02
N PRO A 50 -12.75 17.12 8.39
CA PRO A 50 -11.68 16.11 8.36
C PRO A 50 -10.97 16.01 7.00
N ILE A 51 -11.72 16.02 5.90
CA ILE A 51 -11.14 15.91 4.54
C ILE A 51 -10.24 17.11 4.22
N ILE A 52 -10.64 18.33 4.61
CA ILE A 52 -9.83 19.54 4.40
C ILE A 52 -8.53 19.45 5.22
N VAL A 53 -8.60 19.01 6.48
CA VAL A 53 -7.43 18.86 7.34
C VAL A 53 -6.46 17.83 6.76
N ILE A 54 -6.94 16.66 6.34
CA ILE A 54 -6.10 15.62 5.70
C ILE A 54 -5.51 16.15 4.39
N SER A 55 -6.29 16.88 3.60
CA SER A 55 -5.85 17.46 2.32
C SER A 55 -4.72 18.49 2.50
N SER A 56 -4.68 19.19 3.63
CA SER A 56 -3.60 20.14 3.95
C SER A 56 -2.24 19.47 4.22
N ALA A 57 -2.22 18.17 4.52
CA ALA A 57 -0.97 17.43 4.74
C ALA A 57 -0.18 17.19 3.43
N PHE A 58 -0.84 17.16 2.27
CA PHE A 58 -0.19 16.90 0.98
C PHE A 58 0.81 17.99 0.57
N PRO A 59 0.48 19.31 0.64
CA PRO A 59 1.46 20.37 0.40
C PRO A 59 2.70 20.26 1.28
N VAL A 60 2.52 19.97 2.57
CA VAL A 60 3.62 19.81 3.53
C VAL A 60 4.53 18.66 3.10
N LEU A 61 3.95 17.51 2.76
CA LEU A 61 4.69 16.35 2.26
C LEU A 61 5.49 16.66 0.99
N ILE A 62 4.89 17.39 0.05
CA ILE A 62 5.56 17.83 -1.18
C ILE A 62 6.75 18.72 -0.85
N ILE A 63 6.59 19.69 0.06
CA ILE A 63 7.68 20.58 0.48
C ILE A 63 8.83 19.78 1.10
N VAL A 64 8.54 18.82 1.98
CA VAL A 64 9.55 17.96 2.62
C VAL A 64 10.35 17.17 1.57
N VAL A 65 9.67 16.56 0.60
CA VAL A 65 10.32 15.78 -0.47
C VAL A 65 11.14 16.67 -1.39
N LEU A 66 10.64 17.85 -1.75
CA LEU A 66 11.37 18.84 -2.55
C LEU A 66 12.63 19.32 -1.82
N PHE A 67 12.53 19.58 -0.51
CA PHE A 67 13.67 19.95 0.32
C PHE A 67 14.72 18.84 0.37
N ALA A 68 14.31 17.61 0.64
CA ALA A 68 15.20 16.44 0.66
C ALA A 68 15.90 16.25 -0.70
N ARG A 69 15.16 16.40 -1.81
CA ARG A 69 15.70 16.30 -3.17
C ARG A 69 16.64 17.44 -3.53
N ARG A 70 16.39 18.66 -3.04
CA ARG A 70 17.30 19.80 -3.20
C ARG A 70 18.62 19.56 -2.48
N ARG A 71 18.57 18.98 -1.27
CA ARG A 71 19.75 18.70 -0.45
C ARG A 71 20.60 17.56 -1.02
N HIS A 72 19.97 16.46 -1.46
CA HIS A 72 20.70 15.32 -2.00
C HIS A 72 19.94 14.65 -3.15
N LYS A 73 20.30 14.99 -4.40
CA LYS A 73 19.59 14.51 -5.60
C LYS A 73 19.76 13.01 -5.88
N LYS A 74 20.87 12.40 -5.44
CA LYS A 74 21.18 10.96 -5.66
C LYS A 74 20.41 10.03 -4.72
N GLY A 75 19.97 10.54 -3.57
CA GLY A 75 19.21 9.77 -2.59
C GLY A 75 17.81 9.40 -3.08
N ARG A 76 17.29 8.27 -2.62
CA ARG A 76 15.93 7.77 -2.83
C ARG A 76 14.93 8.52 -1.95
N ASN A 77 14.86 9.85 -2.10
CA ASN A 77 14.01 10.74 -1.29
C ASN A 77 12.50 10.45 -1.40
N LEU A 78 12.06 9.73 -2.44
CA LEU A 78 10.66 9.27 -2.55
C LEU A 78 10.30 8.21 -1.50
N ALA A 79 11.28 7.59 -0.85
CA ALA A 79 11.03 6.68 0.28
C ALA A 79 10.24 7.35 1.42
N ILE A 80 10.36 8.68 1.58
CA ILE A 80 9.57 9.46 2.55
C ILE A 80 8.06 9.30 2.30
N ILE A 81 7.64 9.43 1.04
CA ILE A 81 6.23 9.29 0.66
C ILE A 81 5.76 7.86 0.93
N SER A 82 6.57 6.86 0.55
CA SER A 82 6.22 5.45 0.77
C SER A 82 6.07 5.12 2.25
N ILE A 83 6.95 5.61 3.13
CA ILE A 83 6.83 5.41 4.58
C ILE A 83 5.53 6.03 5.09
N ILE A 84 5.28 7.30 4.78
CA ILE A 84 4.12 8.03 5.29
C ILE A 84 2.80 7.40 4.82
N LEU A 85 2.75 6.95 3.56
CA LEU A 85 1.57 6.30 3.01
C LEU A 85 1.29 4.95 3.71
N LYS A 86 2.32 4.10 3.86
CA LYS A 86 2.19 2.79 4.52
C LYS A 86 1.85 2.91 6.02
N LEU A 87 2.37 3.92 6.71
CA LEU A 87 2.03 4.19 8.11
C LEU A 87 0.61 4.76 8.27
N SER A 88 0.19 5.67 7.38
CA SER A 88 -1.17 6.19 7.38
C SER A 88 -2.19 5.08 7.16
N ASP A 89 -1.92 4.17 6.23
CA ASP A 89 -2.73 2.98 5.97
C ASP A 89 -2.84 2.09 7.20
N PHE A 90 -1.72 1.76 7.85
CA PHE A 90 -1.74 0.99 9.09
C PHE A 90 -2.59 1.62 10.19
N ILE A 91 -2.55 2.95 10.36
CA ILE A 91 -3.39 3.66 11.33
C ILE A 91 -4.87 3.52 10.96
N LEU A 92 -5.23 3.72 9.70
CA LEU A 92 -6.60 3.61 9.22
C LEU A 92 -7.14 2.18 9.35
N ASP A 93 -6.34 1.18 9.01
CA ASP A 93 -6.67 -0.23 9.19
C ASP A 93 -6.86 -0.57 10.67
N SER A 94 -5.98 -0.08 11.55
CA SER A 94 -6.10 -0.27 13.00
C SER A 94 -7.40 0.33 13.52
N LEU A 95 -7.72 1.57 13.12
CA LEU A 95 -8.96 2.25 13.51
C LEU A 95 -10.20 1.54 12.97
N PHE A 96 -10.12 0.99 11.76
CA PHE A 96 -11.20 0.19 11.20
C PHE A 96 -11.41 -1.09 12.02
N VAL A 97 -10.34 -1.85 12.29
CA VAL A 97 -10.43 -3.11 13.03
C VAL A 97 -10.96 -2.87 14.45
N VAL A 98 -10.48 -1.85 15.15
CA VAL A 98 -10.92 -1.57 16.53
C VAL A 98 -12.39 -1.15 16.57
N ASN A 99 -12.84 -0.30 15.64
CA ASN A 99 -14.15 0.34 15.76
C ASN A 99 -15.25 -0.29 14.92
N HIS A 100 -14.92 -1.07 13.88
CA HIS A 100 -15.88 -1.51 12.85
C HIS A 100 -15.77 -2.99 12.46
N SER A 101 -14.81 -3.75 13.02
CA SER A 101 -14.63 -5.18 12.66
C SER A 101 -15.83 -6.07 13.02
N HIS A 102 -16.64 -5.65 13.99
CA HIS A 102 -17.80 -6.41 14.49
C HIS A 102 -19.12 -5.97 13.86
N ASP A 103 -19.11 -4.97 12.98
CA ASP A 103 -20.33 -4.43 12.36
C ASP A 103 -21.02 -5.47 11.46
N ILE A 104 -20.23 -6.36 10.87
CA ILE A 104 -20.70 -7.45 10.00
C ILE A 104 -20.11 -8.77 10.51
N PRO A 105 -20.89 -9.61 11.23
CA PRO A 105 -20.39 -10.84 11.84
C PRO A 105 -19.67 -11.78 10.86
N ASP A 106 -20.18 -11.89 9.62
CA ASP A 106 -19.59 -12.74 8.58
C ASP A 106 -18.20 -12.28 8.12
N LEU A 107 -17.87 -10.99 8.30
CA LEU A 107 -16.58 -10.42 7.90
C LEU A 107 -15.58 -10.29 9.05
N THR A 108 -16.01 -10.43 10.31
CA THR A 108 -15.13 -10.23 11.48
C THR A 108 -13.92 -11.18 11.45
N THR A 109 -14.15 -12.47 11.24
CA THR A 109 -13.08 -13.48 11.17
C THR A 109 -12.06 -13.20 10.05
N PRO A 110 -12.45 -13.00 8.78
CA PRO A 110 -11.49 -12.68 7.74
C PRO A 110 -10.78 -11.34 7.97
N ILE A 111 -11.46 -10.31 8.50
CA ILE A 111 -10.82 -9.04 8.88
C ILE A 111 -9.66 -9.30 9.85
N MET A 112 -9.89 -10.05 10.93
CA MET A 112 -8.86 -10.30 11.95
C MET A 112 -7.69 -11.11 11.40
N ILE A 113 -7.96 -12.14 10.59
CA ILE A 113 -6.91 -13.00 10.01
C ILE A 113 -6.02 -12.19 9.05
N PHE A 114 -6.63 -11.48 8.10
CA PHE A 114 -5.90 -10.69 7.10
C PHE A 114 -5.29 -9.41 7.65
N TYR A 115 -5.69 -8.97 8.84
CA TYR A 115 -5.02 -7.92 9.60
C TYR A 115 -3.81 -8.45 10.36
N VAL A 116 -3.99 -9.41 11.27
CA VAL A 116 -2.93 -9.83 12.21
C VAL A 116 -1.81 -10.62 11.51
N ALA A 117 -2.15 -11.56 10.64
CA ALA A 117 -1.15 -12.48 10.09
C ALA A 117 -0.10 -11.78 9.21
N PRO A 118 -0.46 -10.86 8.28
CA PRO A 118 0.56 -10.16 7.49
C PRO A 118 1.45 -9.23 8.32
N PHE A 119 0.91 -8.55 9.34
CA PHE A 119 1.71 -7.69 10.22
C PHE A 119 2.73 -8.51 11.03
N ALA A 120 2.30 -9.63 11.62
CA ALA A 120 3.21 -10.53 12.33
C ALA A 120 4.31 -11.07 11.39
N MET A 121 3.93 -11.51 10.19
CA MET A 121 4.88 -12.01 9.19
C MET A 121 5.92 -10.94 8.80
N ASN A 122 5.48 -9.71 8.52
CA ASN A 122 6.37 -8.61 8.16
C ASN A 122 7.36 -8.30 9.26
N PHE A 123 6.91 -8.21 10.51
CA PHE A 123 7.80 -7.95 11.64
C PHE A 123 8.84 -9.05 11.81
N LEU A 124 8.45 -10.32 11.75
CA LEU A 124 9.37 -11.46 11.88
C LEU A 124 10.42 -11.46 10.76
N ILE A 125 10.01 -11.22 9.52
CA ILE A 125 10.94 -11.14 8.39
C ILE A 125 11.88 -9.93 8.54
N ALA A 126 11.37 -8.77 8.95
CA ALA A 126 12.18 -7.58 9.16
C ALA A 126 13.23 -7.80 10.26
N ALA A 127 12.82 -8.35 11.40
CA ALA A 127 13.72 -8.69 12.49
C ALA A 127 14.78 -9.70 12.06
N TRP A 128 14.39 -10.74 11.30
CA TRP A 128 15.35 -11.69 10.74
C TRP A 128 16.32 -10.98 9.78
N VAL A 129 15.84 -10.18 8.83
CA VAL A 129 16.72 -9.48 7.88
C VAL A 129 17.77 -8.63 8.61
N VAL A 130 17.36 -7.86 9.61
CA VAL A 130 18.29 -7.04 10.41
C VAL A 130 19.27 -7.93 11.18
N PHE A 131 18.80 -9.01 11.81
CA PHE A 131 19.66 -9.94 12.54
C PHE A 131 20.71 -10.60 11.64
N GLU A 132 20.30 -11.11 10.46
CA GLU A 132 21.23 -11.75 9.53
C GLU A 132 22.25 -10.76 8.95
N GLU A 133 21.83 -9.51 8.66
CA GLU A 133 22.75 -8.47 8.17
C GLU A 133 23.74 -8.03 9.25
N THR A 134 23.28 -7.90 10.50
CA THR A 134 24.15 -7.60 11.64
C THR A 134 25.23 -8.68 11.82
N LEU A 135 24.89 -9.96 11.60
CA LEU A 135 25.84 -11.06 11.78
C LEU A 135 26.77 -11.30 10.58
N LYS A 136 26.32 -11.04 9.34
CA LYS A 136 27.02 -11.49 8.12
C LYS A 136 27.59 -10.36 7.27
N ASN A 137 27.20 -9.11 7.51
CA ASN A 137 27.61 -7.97 6.71
C ASN A 137 28.33 -6.95 7.61
N SER A 138 29.66 -6.93 7.54
CA SER A 138 30.50 -6.03 8.36
C SER A 138 30.15 -4.56 8.14
N ASN A 139 29.86 -4.15 6.91
CA ASN A 139 29.51 -2.76 6.61
C ASN A 139 28.17 -2.36 7.26
N PHE A 140 27.20 -3.28 7.27
CA PHE A 140 25.94 -3.05 7.96
C PHE A 140 26.13 -3.02 9.47
N MET A 141 26.94 -3.92 10.02
CA MET A 141 27.27 -3.97 11.45
C MET A 141 27.95 -2.67 11.91
N ASP A 142 28.96 -2.19 11.18
CA ASP A 142 29.67 -0.95 11.53
C ASP A 142 28.70 0.25 11.56
N TRP A 143 27.84 0.36 10.55
CA TRP A 143 26.79 1.38 10.52
C TRP A 143 25.75 1.20 11.63
N PHE A 144 25.39 -0.04 11.97
CA PHE A 144 24.42 -0.39 13.00
C PHE A 144 24.89 0.04 14.39
N LEU A 145 26.18 -0.13 14.70
CA LEU A 145 26.76 0.29 15.98
C LEU A 145 26.62 1.79 16.23
N ASP A 146 26.69 2.59 15.17
CA ASP A 146 26.45 4.04 15.24
C ASP A 146 24.96 4.41 15.31
N ASN A 147 24.06 3.53 14.82
CA ASN A 147 22.64 3.83 14.61
C ASN A 147 21.67 2.76 15.17
N PRO A 148 21.87 2.20 16.38
CA PRO A 148 21.08 1.07 16.86
C PRO A 148 19.61 1.44 17.11
N LYS A 149 19.37 2.67 17.61
CA LYS A 149 18.00 3.19 17.85
C LYS A 149 17.21 3.35 16.56
N ILE A 150 17.85 3.89 15.52
CA ILE A 150 17.21 4.08 14.22
C ILE A 150 16.89 2.72 13.60
N THR A 151 17.82 1.77 13.68
CA THR A 151 17.57 0.40 13.23
C THR A 151 16.38 -0.23 13.95
N GLY A 152 16.36 -0.19 15.29
CA GLY A 152 15.25 -0.72 16.08
C GLY A 152 13.90 -0.09 15.71
N MET A 153 13.85 1.24 15.54
CA MET A 153 12.65 1.95 15.11
C MET A 153 12.18 1.47 13.75
N PHE A 154 13.06 1.38 12.75
CA PHE A 154 12.70 0.93 11.41
C PHE A 154 12.32 -0.55 11.36
N THR A 155 12.90 -1.41 12.21
CA THR A 155 12.48 -2.81 12.37
C THR A 155 11.06 -2.92 12.90
N VAL A 156 10.69 -2.10 13.90
CA VAL A 156 9.31 -2.07 14.41
C VAL A 156 8.35 -1.49 13.37
N LEU A 157 8.71 -0.38 12.72
CA LEU A 157 7.88 0.21 11.65
C LEU A 157 7.70 -0.74 10.46
N ALA A 158 8.68 -1.61 10.20
CA ALA A 158 8.58 -2.62 9.16
C ALA A 158 7.50 -3.68 9.42
N VAL A 159 6.82 -3.67 10.58
CA VAL A 159 5.53 -4.37 10.76
C VAL A 159 4.58 -4.02 9.61
N THR A 160 4.51 -2.74 9.22
CA THR A 160 3.58 -2.32 8.16
C THR A 160 4.05 -2.80 6.80
N ASP A 161 5.35 -2.89 6.54
CA ASP A 161 5.90 -3.47 5.31
C ASP A 161 7.41 -3.60 5.43
N VAL A 162 7.95 -4.77 5.08
CA VAL A 162 9.40 -5.04 5.19
C VAL A 162 10.24 -4.08 4.35
N GLU A 163 9.71 -3.55 3.24
CA GLU A 163 10.39 -2.57 2.40
C GLU A 163 10.62 -1.22 3.08
N ILE A 164 9.99 -0.94 4.24
CA ILE A 164 10.35 0.22 5.07
C ILE A 164 11.82 0.18 5.50
N LEU A 165 12.40 -1.01 5.69
CA LEU A 165 13.84 -1.14 5.97
C LEU A 165 14.71 -0.56 4.86
N ARG A 166 14.24 -0.55 3.59
CA ARG A 166 14.96 0.04 2.46
C ARG A 166 15.09 1.57 2.55
N ALA A 167 14.47 2.21 3.54
CA ALA A 167 14.72 3.61 3.86
C ALA A 167 16.05 3.81 4.60
N LEU A 168 16.53 2.80 5.33
CA LEU A 168 17.86 2.85 5.95
C LEU A 168 18.97 2.85 4.89
N ASP A 169 18.73 2.31 3.70
CA ASP A 169 19.60 2.37 2.52
C ASP A 169 18.96 3.25 1.42
N SER A 170 18.70 4.51 1.74
CA SER A 170 18.06 5.42 0.77
C SER A 170 18.75 6.77 0.68
N GLU A 171 19.70 7.06 1.56
CA GLU A 171 20.42 8.32 1.68
C GLU A 171 19.46 9.53 1.64
N ILE A 172 18.32 9.41 2.32
CA ILE A 172 17.31 10.49 2.41
C ILE A 172 18.01 11.77 2.87
N ALA A 173 17.90 12.81 2.04
CA ALA A 173 18.51 14.11 2.25
C ALA A 173 20.05 14.08 2.51
N GLY A 174 20.72 12.98 2.17
CA GLY A 174 22.16 12.76 2.41
C GLY A 174 22.51 12.54 3.88
N LEU A 175 21.56 12.13 4.72
CA LEU A 175 21.81 11.89 6.14
C LEU A 175 22.47 10.52 6.37
N LYS A 176 23.50 10.47 7.21
CA LYS A 176 24.22 9.24 7.58
C LYS A 176 23.33 8.18 8.26
N ILE A 177 22.26 8.62 8.93
CA ILE A 177 21.26 7.71 9.52
C ILE A 177 20.44 6.94 8.47
N PHE A 178 20.57 7.28 7.19
CA PHE A 178 19.91 6.60 6.06
C PHE A 178 20.93 6.08 5.03
N SER A 179 22.17 5.83 5.46
CA SER A 179 23.25 5.30 4.60
C SER A 179 23.70 3.90 5.03
N ALA A 180 22.77 3.07 5.48
CA ALA A 180 23.03 1.66 5.75
C ALA A 180 23.33 0.90 4.46
N THR A 181 24.25 -0.05 4.52
CA THR A 181 24.63 -0.86 3.35
C THR A 181 24.05 -2.27 3.48
N PHE A 182 22.86 -2.51 2.94
CA PHE A 182 22.28 -3.85 2.89
C PHE A 182 22.94 -4.72 1.82
N SER A 183 23.07 -6.01 2.08
CA SER A 183 23.47 -6.98 1.07
C SER A 183 22.38 -7.15 -0.01
N ASP A 184 22.78 -7.49 -1.24
CA ASP A 184 21.82 -7.79 -2.33
C ASP A 184 20.84 -8.90 -1.96
N LYS A 185 21.31 -9.86 -1.14
CA LYS A 185 20.48 -10.95 -0.60
C LYS A 185 19.37 -10.40 0.30
N ALA A 186 19.69 -9.47 1.21
CA ALA A 186 18.70 -8.81 2.06
C ALA A 186 17.72 -7.98 1.22
N ILE A 187 18.21 -7.20 0.27
CA ILE A 187 17.37 -6.39 -0.63
C ILE A 187 16.37 -7.26 -1.40
N LYS A 188 16.84 -8.39 -1.97
CA LYS A 188 15.99 -9.35 -2.67
C LYS A 188 14.93 -9.95 -1.76
N ARG A 189 15.29 -10.30 -0.52
CA ARG A 189 14.34 -10.84 0.47
C ARG A 189 13.30 -9.82 0.90
N MET A 190 13.69 -8.58 1.21
CA MET A 190 12.75 -7.51 1.53
C MET A 190 11.74 -7.31 0.40
N PHE A 191 12.21 -7.40 -0.85
CA PHE A 191 11.34 -7.29 -2.01
C PHE A 191 10.35 -8.46 -2.16
N ILE A 192 10.82 -9.70 -1.97
CA ILE A 192 9.94 -10.89 -1.99
C ILE A 192 8.91 -10.79 -0.87
N ALA A 193 9.34 -10.41 0.33
CA ALA A 193 8.47 -10.22 1.48
C ALA A 193 7.41 -9.16 1.21
N SER A 194 7.79 -7.96 0.75
CA SER A 194 6.85 -6.90 0.33
C SER A 194 5.88 -7.37 -0.77
N THR A 195 6.34 -8.20 -1.70
CA THR A 195 5.47 -8.80 -2.73
C THR A 195 4.44 -9.75 -2.14
N LEU A 196 4.84 -10.54 -1.15
CA LEU A 196 3.95 -11.42 -0.42
C LEU A 196 2.95 -10.64 0.43
N SER A 197 3.40 -9.60 1.15
CA SER A 197 2.53 -8.72 1.94
C SER A 197 1.46 -8.10 1.07
N PHE A 198 1.77 -7.64 -0.14
CA PHE A 198 0.76 -7.13 -1.06
C PHE A 198 -0.31 -8.16 -1.44
N ALA A 199 0.11 -9.39 -1.74
CA ALA A 199 -0.82 -10.45 -2.15
C ALA A 199 -1.74 -10.88 -1.00
N PHE A 200 -1.22 -10.90 0.23
CA PHE A 200 -1.92 -11.41 1.41
C PHE A 200 -2.51 -10.33 2.33
N ARG A 201 -2.18 -9.04 2.12
CA ARG A 201 -2.73 -7.92 2.88
C ARG A 201 -3.46 -6.97 1.95
N ASP A 202 -2.76 -6.30 1.04
CA ASP A 202 -3.32 -5.19 0.26
C ASP A 202 -4.49 -5.62 -0.62
N LEU A 203 -4.38 -6.78 -1.30
CA LEU A 203 -5.45 -7.33 -2.12
C LEU A 203 -6.66 -7.80 -1.28
N PRO A 204 -6.50 -8.67 -0.26
CA PRO A 204 -7.60 -9.04 0.64
C PRO A 204 -8.26 -7.84 1.30
N GLN A 205 -7.49 -6.84 1.75
CA GLN A 205 -8.02 -5.64 2.39
C GLN A 205 -8.94 -4.86 1.46
N LEU A 206 -8.55 -4.66 0.20
CA LEU A 206 -9.41 -4.00 -0.79
C LEU A 206 -10.71 -4.79 -1.04
N ILE A 207 -10.63 -6.12 -1.08
CA ILE A 207 -11.81 -7.00 -1.25
C ILE A 207 -12.74 -6.89 -0.03
N ILE A 208 -12.17 -6.95 1.18
CA ILE A 208 -12.91 -6.82 2.45
C ILE A 208 -13.60 -5.46 2.52
N MET A 209 -12.89 -4.37 2.23
CA MET A 209 -13.45 -3.01 2.25
C MET A 209 -14.55 -2.82 1.21
N SER A 210 -14.39 -3.42 0.03
CA SER A 210 -15.43 -3.39 -1.01
C SER A 210 -16.70 -4.11 -0.56
N LYS A 211 -16.55 -5.29 0.07
CA LYS A 211 -17.69 -6.04 0.65
C LYS A 211 -18.33 -5.27 1.79
N TYR A 212 -17.53 -4.77 2.73
CA TYR A 212 -18.00 -3.99 3.87
C TYR A 212 -18.84 -2.79 3.42
N LYS A 213 -18.39 -2.05 2.39
CA LYS A 213 -19.14 -0.91 1.83
C LYS A 213 -20.51 -1.29 1.26
N ILE A 214 -20.63 -2.46 0.62
CA ILE A 214 -21.90 -2.91 0.02
C ILE A 214 -22.85 -3.46 1.09
N SER A 215 -22.31 -4.01 2.18
CA SER A 215 -23.06 -4.68 3.23
C SER A 215 -23.57 -3.75 4.33
N ILE A 216 -22.97 -2.56 4.51
CA ILE A 216 -23.36 -1.64 5.59
C ILE A 216 -24.23 -0.49 5.09
N VAL A 217 -25.26 -0.16 5.87
CA VAL A 217 -26.22 0.91 5.54
C VAL A 217 -25.62 2.29 5.86
N HIS A 218 -24.92 2.42 6.99
CA HIS A 218 -24.25 3.66 7.42
C HIS A 218 -22.75 3.53 7.27
N TYR A 219 -22.18 4.32 6.37
CA TYR A 219 -20.77 4.25 6.02
C TYR A 219 -20.01 5.43 6.63
N SER A 220 -19.22 5.14 7.65
CA SER A 220 -18.45 6.13 8.40
C SER A 220 -17.15 6.54 7.69
N LEU A 221 -16.53 7.63 8.15
CA LEU A 221 -15.31 8.18 7.56
C LEU A 221 -14.13 7.20 7.57
N VAL A 222 -13.97 6.43 8.64
CA VAL A 222 -12.82 5.52 8.78
C VAL A 222 -12.84 4.44 7.69
N PRO A 223 -13.88 3.59 7.54
CA PRO A 223 -14.02 2.68 6.41
C PRO A 223 -13.86 3.35 5.04
N PHE A 224 -14.37 4.58 4.86
CA PHE A 224 -14.21 5.33 3.61
C PHE A 224 -12.75 5.66 3.29
N LEU A 225 -12.01 6.22 4.26
CA LEU A 225 -10.59 6.53 4.09
C LEU A 225 -9.76 5.25 3.94
N THR A 226 -10.11 4.18 4.65
CA THR A 226 -9.47 2.87 4.52
C THR A 226 -9.66 2.31 3.11
N LEU A 227 -10.88 2.36 2.55
CA LEU A 227 -11.14 1.90 1.18
C LEU A 227 -10.35 2.69 0.13
N ILE A 228 -10.28 4.02 0.27
CA ILE A 228 -9.49 4.87 -0.65
C ILE A 228 -8.02 4.52 -0.55
N THR A 229 -7.49 4.37 0.67
CA THR A 229 -6.07 4.09 0.90
C THR A 229 -5.70 2.70 0.42
N SER A 230 -6.53 1.68 0.68
CA SER A 230 -6.32 0.31 0.18
C SER A 230 -6.34 0.27 -1.35
N ALA A 231 -7.26 1.00 -2.00
CA ALA A 231 -7.30 1.11 -3.45
C ALA A 231 -6.03 1.78 -4.01
N ALA A 232 -5.57 2.87 -3.39
CA ALA A 232 -4.34 3.56 -3.78
C ALA A 232 -3.10 2.66 -3.63
N LEU A 233 -2.99 1.92 -2.52
CA LEU A 233 -1.89 0.98 -2.30
C LEU A 233 -1.90 -0.17 -3.31
N VAL A 234 -3.07 -0.72 -3.62
CA VAL A 234 -3.18 -1.76 -4.66
C VAL A 234 -2.71 -1.21 -6.01
N LEU A 235 -3.14 0.00 -6.40
CA LEU A 235 -2.70 0.64 -7.64
C LEU A 235 -1.18 0.87 -7.66
N ILE A 236 -0.61 1.43 -6.60
CA ILE A 236 0.85 1.65 -6.48
C ILE A 236 1.60 0.33 -6.56
N GLY A 237 1.11 -0.72 -5.90
CA GLY A 237 1.69 -2.05 -5.93
C GLY A 237 1.69 -2.66 -7.33
N VAL A 238 0.57 -2.56 -8.05
CA VAL A 238 0.46 -3.02 -9.45
C VAL A 238 1.44 -2.26 -10.34
N ILE A 239 1.44 -0.92 -10.28
CA ILE A 239 2.34 -0.06 -11.08
C ILE A 239 3.79 -0.43 -10.81
N THR A 240 4.18 -0.60 -9.54
CA THR A 240 5.56 -0.92 -9.14
C THR A 240 6.00 -2.27 -9.73
N ARG A 241 5.12 -3.29 -9.68
CA ARG A 241 5.43 -4.62 -10.21
C ARG A 241 5.49 -4.65 -11.74
N VAL A 242 4.56 -3.97 -12.41
CA VAL A 242 4.56 -3.82 -13.86
C VAL A 242 5.85 -3.12 -14.31
N TYR A 243 6.20 -2.01 -13.65
CA TYR A 243 7.46 -1.30 -13.93
C TYR A 243 8.68 -2.21 -13.78
N ARG A 244 8.75 -2.99 -12.69
CA ARG A 244 9.87 -3.91 -12.45
C ARG A 244 9.91 -5.05 -13.48
N ALA A 245 8.77 -5.65 -13.82
CA ALA A 245 8.69 -6.67 -14.86
C ALA A 245 9.22 -6.14 -16.20
N ILE A 246 8.76 -4.96 -16.61
CA ILE A 246 9.25 -4.30 -17.85
C ILE A 246 10.76 -4.04 -17.77
N SER A 247 11.26 -3.54 -16.63
CA SER A 247 12.68 -3.26 -16.47
C SER A 247 13.55 -4.53 -16.53
N TYR A 248 13.06 -5.65 -15.98
CA TYR A 248 13.70 -6.95 -16.04
C TYR A 248 13.75 -7.48 -17.47
N PHE A 249 12.64 -7.46 -18.20
CA PHE A 249 12.61 -7.88 -19.60
C PHE A 249 13.51 -7.03 -20.50
N ARG A 250 13.57 -5.72 -20.27
CA ARG A 250 14.48 -4.82 -21.00
C ARG A 250 15.95 -5.10 -20.73
N GLN A 251 16.32 -5.44 -19.49
CA GLN A 251 17.69 -5.84 -19.16
C GLN A 251 18.02 -7.19 -19.78
N SER A 252 17.15 -8.18 -19.65
CA SER A 252 17.35 -9.51 -20.24
C SER A 252 17.47 -9.46 -21.77
N ALA A 253 16.66 -8.64 -22.44
CA ALA A 253 16.77 -8.43 -23.89
C ALA A 253 18.07 -7.74 -24.30
N LYS A 254 18.58 -6.79 -23.50
CA LYS A 254 19.89 -6.16 -23.74
C LYS A 254 21.04 -7.13 -23.54
N THR A 255 20.99 -7.98 -22.52
CA THR A 255 22.03 -9.00 -22.27
C THR A 255 22.04 -10.04 -23.38
N ALA A 256 20.86 -10.51 -23.82
CA ALA A 256 20.74 -11.44 -24.95
C ALA A 256 21.26 -10.83 -26.28
N ALA A 257 20.99 -9.55 -26.53
CA ALA A 257 21.51 -8.86 -27.72
C ALA A 257 23.04 -8.65 -27.69
N LEU A 258 23.63 -8.50 -26.50
CA LEU A 258 25.09 -8.42 -26.32
C LEU A 258 25.77 -9.78 -26.49
N GLU A 259 25.13 -10.86 -26.01
CA GLU A 259 25.61 -12.23 -26.24
C GLU A 259 25.53 -12.62 -27.72
N ASP A 260 24.43 -12.30 -28.41
CA ASP A 260 24.27 -12.58 -29.85
C ASP A 260 25.23 -11.74 -30.71
N GLY A 261 25.44 -10.46 -30.37
CA GLY A 261 26.44 -9.61 -31.00
C GLY A 261 27.89 -10.07 -30.78
N GLY A 262 28.21 -10.57 -29.59
CA GLY A 262 29.52 -11.14 -29.26
C GLY A 262 29.78 -12.45 -30.01
N THR A 263 28.79 -13.33 -30.09
CA THR A 263 28.91 -14.65 -30.75
C THR A 263 29.14 -14.51 -32.26
N ASN A 264 28.44 -13.57 -32.91
CA ASN A 264 28.63 -13.29 -34.34
C ASN A 264 30.01 -12.67 -34.66
N SER A 265 30.58 -11.89 -33.73
CA SER A 265 31.93 -11.33 -33.90
C SER A 265 33.04 -12.39 -33.80
N VAL A 266 32.89 -13.36 -32.89
CA VAL A 266 33.84 -14.47 -32.69
C VAL A 266 33.79 -15.47 -33.86
N LEU A 267 32.61 -15.75 -34.40
CA LEU A 267 32.45 -16.58 -35.59
C LEU A 267 33.05 -15.91 -36.84
N SER A 268 32.92 -14.58 -36.96
CA SER A 268 33.54 -13.83 -38.06
C SER A 268 35.06 -13.83 -37.96
N SER A 269 35.66 -13.61 -36.78
CA SER A 269 37.12 -13.68 -36.61
C SER A 269 37.68 -15.09 -36.85
N ALA A 270 36.98 -16.14 -36.38
CA ALA A 270 37.40 -17.53 -36.61
C ALA A 270 37.31 -17.95 -38.09
N SER A 271 36.38 -17.38 -38.85
CA SER A 271 36.30 -17.57 -40.31
C SER A 271 37.43 -16.87 -41.04
N TYR A 272 37.81 -15.66 -40.60
CA TYR A 272 38.92 -14.90 -41.20
C TYR A 272 40.30 -15.54 -40.93
N ASP A 273 40.50 -16.15 -39.76
CA ASP A 273 41.76 -16.84 -39.45
C ASP A 273 41.90 -18.17 -40.23
N ASN A 274 40.80 -18.91 -40.44
CA ASN A 274 40.81 -20.14 -41.26
C ASN A 274 41.09 -19.90 -42.75
N GLU A 275 40.74 -18.73 -43.29
CA GLU A 275 41.08 -18.37 -44.68
C GLU A 275 42.55 -17.94 -44.85
N ARG A 276 43.23 -17.56 -43.76
CA ARG A 276 44.66 -17.24 -43.78
C ARG A 276 45.57 -18.46 -43.63
N GLU A 277 45.13 -19.53 -42.97
CA GLU A 277 45.92 -20.76 -42.86
C GLU A 277 45.86 -21.64 -44.12
N ASN A 278 44.96 -21.35 -45.07
CA ASN A 278 44.76 -22.14 -46.30
C ASN A 278 45.30 -21.47 -47.59
N ASN A 279 46.10 -20.40 -47.48
CA ASN A 279 46.84 -19.76 -48.59
C ASN A 279 48.34 -19.73 -48.27
#